data_AF-A0A0K6G7Q7-F1
#
_entry.id   AF-A0A0K6G7Q7-F1
#
_cell.length_a   1.000
_cell.length_b   1.000
_cell.length_c   1.000
_cell.angle_alpha   90.00
_cell.angle_beta   90.00
_cell.angle_gamma   90.00
#
_symmetry.space_group_name_H-M   'P 1'
#
loop_
_entity.id
_entity.type
_entity.pdbx_description
1 polymer ?
#
loop_
_entity_poly.entity_id
_entity_poly.type
_entity_poly.pdbx_seq_one_letter_code
_entity_poly.pdbx_strand_id
1 'polypeptide(L)'
;MSIPASIAISKIRIPETDEPLTRGQVVIDQGTEDKRNRPANALHAFSKGALFGLIVAGQIVCNVLTVLALVYTIDGFLTWVGKGFGIHELTLDLIFGYCFYPITFLIGVPRGELLRVARLFATKLVANEFVAYQTLRDQHAANPFSPRAYTIASYGLCGFANLGSLGIQIGALSALAPSRGKVIARIAPSAMICGFLSTLQTAGIAGMLV
;
A
#
# COMPACT_ATOMS: atom_id res chain seq x y z
N MET A 1 6.40 14.34 2.96
CA MET A 1 5.01 14.84 3.03
C MET A 1 3.96 13.77 3.38
N SER A 2 4.33 12.48 3.44
CA SER A 2 3.36 11.39 3.59
C SER A 2 2.68 11.30 4.97
N ILE A 3 3.35 11.69 6.07
CA ILE A 3 2.75 11.68 7.42
C ILE A 3 1.53 12.62 7.52
N PRO A 4 1.65 13.94 7.23
CA PRO A 4 0.48 14.82 7.32
C PRO A 4 -0.61 14.46 6.30
N ALA A 5 -0.23 14.01 5.09
CA ALA A 5 -1.19 13.57 4.07
C ALA A 5 -2.00 12.34 4.52
N SER A 6 -1.33 11.33 5.10
CA SER A 6 -2.00 10.11 5.56
C SER A 6 -2.92 10.37 6.75
N ILE A 7 -2.53 11.25 7.68
CA ILE A 7 -3.40 11.67 8.79
C ILE A 7 -4.62 12.42 8.25
N ALA A 8 -4.44 13.39 7.36
CA ALA A 8 -5.54 14.15 6.79
C ALA A 8 -6.54 13.25 6.04
N ILE A 9 -6.06 12.40 5.12
CA ILE A 9 -6.94 11.52 4.32
C ILE A 9 -7.59 10.44 5.20
N SER A 10 -6.86 9.85 6.14
CA SER A 10 -7.45 8.84 7.04
C SER A 10 -8.56 9.42 7.91
N LYS A 11 -8.39 10.65 8.42
CA LYS A 11 -9.41 11.34 9.22
C LYS A 11 -10.57 11.89 8.39
N ILE A 12 -10.38 12.17 7.10
CA ILE A 12 -11.50 12.43 6.17
C ILE A 12 -12.30 11.14 5.94
N ARG A 13 -11.61 9.99 5.77
CA ARG A 13 -12.27 8.71 5.46
C ARG A 13 -12.98 8.10 6.67
N ILE A 14 -12.34 8.13 7.83
CA ILE A 14 -12.83 7.63 9.12
C ILE A 14 -12.50 8.68 10.19
N PRO A 15 -13.39 9.66 10.39
CA PRO A 15 -13.27 10.60 11.50
C PRO A 15 -13.31 9.87 12.84
N GLU A 16 -12.62 10.42 13.85
CA GLU A 16 -12.71 9.90 15.21
C GLU A 16 -14.05 10.31 15.82
N THR A 17 -14.86 9.34 16.24
CA THR A 17 -16.15 9.60 16.91
C THR A 17 -16.09 9.35 18.41
N ASP A 18 -15.14 8.52 18.85
CA ASP A 18 -15.00 8.10 20.23
C ASP A 18 -13.93 8.94 20.95
N GLU A 19 -13.90 8.88 22.28
CA GLU A 19 -12.82 9.52 23.04
C GLU A 19 -11.56 8.63 23.05
N PRO A 20 -10.41 9.11 22.52
CA PRO A 20 -9.18 8.34 22.57
C PRO A 20 -8.71 8.15 24.01
N LEU A 21 -8.31 6.93 24.35
CA LEU A 21 -7.72 6.60 25.66
C LEU A 21 -6.49 7.45 26.00
N THR A 22 -5.82 7.98 24.98
CA THR A 22 -4.60 8.79 25.10
C THR A 22 -4.84 10.30 24.95
N ARG A 23 -6.10 10.77 25.04
CA ARG A 23 -6.45 12.19 24.90
C ARG A 23 -5.88 13.01 26.06
N GLY A 24 -4.79 13.75 25.80
CA GLY A 24 -4.17 14.66 26.77
C GLY A 24 -3.35 13.99 27.89
N GLN A 25 -3.39 12.65 27.98
CA GLN A 25 -2.59 11.85 28.91
C GLN A 25 -2.10 10.59 28.21
N VAL A 26 -0.84 10.20 28.43
CA VAL A 26 -0.29 8.95 27.90
C VAL A 26 -0.57 7.84 28.91
N VAL A 27 -1.68 7.14 28.73
CA VAL A 27 -1.98 5.93 29.50
C VAL A 27 -1.34 4.74 28.77
N ILE A 28 -0.25 4.21 29.31
CA ILE A 28 0.35 2.97 28.81
C ILE A 28 -0.38 1.82 29.51
N ASP A 29 -1.34 1.22 28.81
CA ASP A 29 -1.93 -0.04 29.24
C ASP A 29 -0.88 -1.14 29.09
N GLN A 30 -0.29 -1.56 30.22
CA GLN A 30 0.65 -2.67 30.26
C GLN A 30 -0.06 -4.03 30.09
N GLY A 31 -1.40 -4.06 30.02
CA GLY A 31 -2.21 -5.25 29.95
C GLY A 31 -2.31 -5.95 31.31
N THR A 32 -3.46 -6.55 31.60
CA THR A 32 -3.66 -7.38 32.81
C THR A 32 -2.80 -8.65 32.85
N GLU A 33 -2.08 -8.98 31.77
CA GLU A 33 -1.18 -10.15 31.71
C GLU A 33 0.21 -9.92 32.35
N ASP A 34 0.51 -8.70 32.81
CA ASP A 34 1.90 -8.20 32.87
C ASP A 34 2.68 -8.45 34.17
N LYS A 35 2.21 -9.33 35.07
CA LYS A 35 3.06 -9.88 36.15
C LYS A 35 3.56 -11.29 35.87
N ARG A 36 2.81 -12.10 35.11
CA ARG A 36 3.14 -13.51 34.90
C ARG A 36 3.98 -13.75 33.64
N ASN A 37 3.88 -12.84 32.66
CA ASN A 37 4.54 -12.98 31.36
C ASN A 37 5.73 -12.03 31.14
N ARG A 38 6.14 -11.26 32.15
CA ARG A 38 7.35 -10.45 32.06
C ARG A 38 8.58 -11.32 31.82
N PRO A 39 9.49 -10.89 30.94
CA PRO A 39 10.75 -11.59 30.75
C PRO A 39 11.58 -11.52 32.03
N ALA A 40 12.19 -12.66 32.41
CA ALA A 40 12.99 -12.77 33.62
C ALA A 40 14.30 -11.98 33.54
N ASN A 41 14.84 -11.81 32.34
CA ASN A 41 16.07 -11.06 32.04
C ASN A 41 16.10 -10.68 30.56
N ALA A 42 17.14 -9.95 30.14
CA ALA A 42 17.32 -9.50 28.77
C ALA A 42 17.36 -10.66 27.75
N LEU A 43 17.97 -11.80 28.10
CA LEU A 43 18.02 -12.97 27.21
C LEU A 43 16.64 -13.60 27.02
N HIS A 44 15.83 -13.67 28.09
CA HIS A 44 14.45 -14.15 28.01
C HIS A 44 13.58 -13.18 27.18
N ALA A 45 13.77 -11.86 27.33
CA ALA A 45 13.09 -10.86 26.49
C ALA A 45 13.47 -11.02 25.00
N PHE A 46 14.75 -11.20 24.71
CA PHE A 46 15.27 -11.43 23.36
C PHE A 46 14.67 -12.69 22.74
N SER A 47 14.66 -13.82 23.47
CA SER A 47 14.08 -15.08 22.99
C SER A 47 12.57 -14.98 22.74
N LYS A 48 11.82 -14.32 23.63
CA LYS A 48 10.38 -14.05 23.43
C LYS A 48 10.13 -13.19 22.20
N GLY A 49 10.91 -12.12 22.02
CA GLY A 49 10.85 -11.26 20.85
C GLY A 49 11.15 -12.00 19.55
N ALA A 50 12.14 -12.89 19.55
CA ALA A 50 12.49 -13.71 18.40
C ALA A 50 11.34 -14.66 17.99
N LEU A 51 10.73 -15.35 18.96
CA LEU A 51 9.57 -16.22 18.68
C LEU A 51 8.37 -15.43 18.18
N PHE A 52 8.08 -14.28 18.79
CA PHE A 52 7.02 -13.39 18.33
C PHE A 52 7.29 -12.90 16.90
N GLY A 53 8.53 -12.52 16.61
CA GLY A 53 8.97 -12.12 15.27
C GLY A 53 8.77 -13.23 14.24
N LEU A 54 9.04 -14.49 14.59
CA LEU A 54 8.76 -15.64 13.71
C LEU A 54 7.27 -15.78 13.40
N ILE A 55 6.39 -15.59 14.40
CA ILE A 55 4.94 -15.63 14.21
C ILE A 55 4.48 -14.50 13.28
N VAL A 56 4.94 -13.26 13.54
CA VAL A 56 4.62 -12.10 12.70
C VAL A 56 5.09 -12.33 11.26
N ALA A 57 6.33 -12.78 11.08
CA ALA A 57 6.89 -13.07 9.76
C ALA A 57 6.10 -14.17 9.03
N GLY A 58 5.75 -15.25 9.71
CA GLY A 58 4.90 -16.31 9.15
C GLY A 58 3.54 -15.80 8.70
N GLN A 59 2.88 -14.96 9.50
CA GLN A 59 1.61 -14.36 9.12
C GLN A 59 1.73 -13.41 7.93
N ILE A 60 2.81 -12.63 7.86
CA ILE A 60 3.08 -11.76 6.70
C ILE A 60 3.25 -12.62 5.44
N VAL A 61 4.10 -13.64 5.47
CA VAL A 61 4.37 -14.51 4.32
C VAL A 61 3.08 -15.18 3.83
N CYS A 62 2.31 -15.80 4.72
CA CYS A 62 1.06 -16.49 4.36
C CYS A 62 0.03 -15.55 3.74
N ASN A 63 -0.19 -14.37 4.34
CA ASN A 63 -1.18 -13.41 3.84
C ASN A 63 -0.75 -12.76 2.52
N VAL A 64 0.54 -12.42 2.36
CA VAL A 64 1.07 -11.91 1.09
C VAL A 64 0.90 -12.94 -0.03
N LEU A 65 1.29 -14.19 0.21
CA LEU A 65 1.12 -15.27 -0.76
C LEU A 65 -0.35 -15.46 -1.15
N THR A 66 -1.26 -15.39 -0.17
CA THR A 66 -2.70 -15.52 -0.42
C THR A 66 -3.24 -14.38 -1.27
N VAL A 67 -2.88 -13.13 -0.96
CA VAL A 67 -3.34 -11.97 -1.73
C VAL A 67 -2.75 -11.99 -3.15
N LEU A 68 -1.46 -12.28 -3.30
CA LEU A 68 -0.83 -12.38 -4.63
C LEU A 68 -1.42 -13.53 -5.45
N ALA A 69 -1.63 -14.71 -4.85
CA ALA A 69 -2.26 -15.83 -5.55
C ALA A 69 -3.66 -15.46 -6.06
N LEU A 70 -4.44 -14.72 -5.28
CA LEU A 70 -5.73 -14.21 -5.71
C LEU A 70 -5.61 -13.23 -6.88
N VAL A 71 -4.64 -12.31 -6.84
CA VAL A 71 -4.34 -11.38 -7.95
C VAL A 71 -4.02 -12.14 -9.22
N TYR A 72 -3.10 -13.10 -9.18
CA TYR A 72 -2.74 -13.91 -10.36
C TYR A 72 -3.89 -14.77 -10.86
N THR A 73 -4.76 -15.26 -9.96
CA THR A 73 -5.97 -15.99 -10.34
C THR A 73 -6.94 -15.07 -11.10
N ILE A 74 -7.12 -13.84 -10.62
CA ILE A 74 -7.95 -12.84 -11.31
C ILE A 74 -7.35 -12.49 -12.67
N ASP A 75 -6.04 -12.23 -12.76
CA ASP A 75 -5.37 -11.93 -14.03
C ASP A 75 -5.50 -13.08 -15.04
N GLY A 76 -5.33 -14.32 -14.59
CA GLY A 76 -5.52 -15.51 -15.44
C GLY A 76 -6.95 -15.64 -15.94
N PHE A 77 -7.94 -15.40 -15.08
CA PHE A 77 -9.35 -15.39 -15.45
C PHE A 77 -9.69 -14.26 -16.43
N LEU A 78 -9.23 -13.04 -16.15
CA LEU A 78 -9.41 -11.88 -17.03
C LEU A 78 -8.78 -12.12 -18.39
N THR A 79 -7.58 -12.68 -18.45
CA THR A 79 -6.90 -13.02 -19.70
C THR A 79 -7.69 -14.06 -20.50
N TRP A 80 -8.24 -15.08 -19.83
CA TRP A 80 -9.10 -16.08 -20.46
C TRP A 80 -10.36 -15.47 -21.07
N VAL A 81 -11.06 -14.60 -20.32
CA VAL A 81 -12.23 -13.88 -20.83
C VAL A 81 -11.84 -12.92 -21.96
N GLY A 82 -10.76 -12.17 -21.79
CA GLY A 82 -10.27 -11.18 -22.75
C GLY A 82 -9.99 -11.78 -24.12
N LYS A 83 -9.41 -13.00 -24.18
CA LYS A 83 -9.20 -13.74 -25.42
C LYS A 83 -10.50 -13.95 -26.21
N GLY A 84 -11.64 -14.13 -25.52
CA GLY A 84 -12.96 -14.23 -26.15
C GLY A 84 -13.43 -12.93 -26.82
N PHE A 85 -12.92 -11.77 -26.37
CA PHE A 85 -13.23 -10.45 -26.91
C PHE A 85 -12.10 -9.87 -27.79
N GLY A 86 -11.07 -10.66 -28.12
CA GLY A 86 -9.92 -10.21 -28.91
C GLY A 86 -8.87 -9.40 -28.13
N ILE A 87 -8.95 -9.37 -26.80
CA ILE A 87 -7.96 -8.71 -25.93
C ILE A 87 -7.04 -9.78 -25.33
N HIS A 88 -5.84 -9.92 -25.90
CA HIS A 88 -4.93 -11.01 -25.54
C HIS A 88 -4.29 -10.90 -24.16
N GLU A 89 -4.13 -9.69 -23.62
CA GLU A 89 -3.41 -9.40 -22.38
C GLU A 89 -4.27 -8.60 -21.40
N LEU A 90 -5.50 -9.06 -21.14
CA LEU A 90 -6.40 -8.41 -20.19
C LEU A 90 -6.00 -8.76 -18.74
N THR A 91 -5.36 -7.82 -18.06
CA THR A 91 -4.92 -7.94 -16.65
C THR A 91 -5.40 -6.78 -15.79
N LEU A 92 -5.32 -6.92 -14.48
CA LEU A 92 -5.57 -5.84 -13.52
C LEU A 92 -4.64 -4.65 -13.78
N ASP A 93 -3.38 -4.89 -14.13
CA ASP A 93 -2.43 -3.82 -14.47
C ASP A 93 -2.93 -3.01 -15.69
N LEU A 94 -3.41 -3.69 -16.74
CA LEU A 94 -3.97 -3.01 -17.91
C LEU A 94 -5.23 -2.20 -17.54
N ILE A 95 -6.15 -2.80 -16.80
CA ILE A 95 -7.40 -2.15 -16.38
C ILE A 95 -7.10 -0.91 -15.54
N PHE A 96 -6.31 -1.06 -14.47
CA PHE A 96 -5.94 0.07 -13.61
C PHE A 96 -5.08 1.10 -14.34
N GLY A 97 -4.28 0.70 -15.32
CA GLY A 97 -3.51 1.61 -16.17
C GLY A 97 -4.41 2.60 -16.92
N TYR A 98 -5.56 2.15 -17.41
CA TYR A 98 -6.56 3.04 -18.01
C TYR A 98 -7.40 3.78 -16.96
N CYS A 99 -7.76 3.14 -15.85
CA CYS A 99 -8.48 3.82 -14.76
C CYS A 99 -7.68 4.98 -14.16
N PHE A 100 -6.36 4.89 -14.13
CA PHE A 100 -5.47 5.94 -13.62
C PHE A 100 -5.11 7.02 -14.63
N TYR A 101 -5.44 6.84 -15.91
CA TYR A 101 -5.24 7.88 -16.93
C TYR A 101 -5.88 9.24 -16.58
N PRO A 102 -7.17 9.34 -16.18
CA PRO A 102 -7.74 10.62 -15.76
C PRO A 102 -7.05 11.16 -14.50
N ILE A 103 -6.59 10.29 -13.59
CA ILE A 103 -5.90 10.72 -12.38
C ILE A 103 -4.54 11.35 -12.71
N THR A 104 -3.76 10.75 -13.62
CA THR A 104 -2.47 11.32 -14.03
C THR A 104 -2.63 12.67 -14.71
N PHE A 105 -3.72 12.86 -15.46
CA PHE A 105 -4.08 14.16 -16.01
C PHE A 105 -4.39 15.19 -14.91
N LEU A 106 -5.21 14.81 -13.91
CA LEU A 106 -5.61 15.71 -12.82
C LEU A 106 -4.45 16.15 -11.91
N ILE A 107 -3.46 15.29 -11.71
CA ILE A 107 -2.25 15.64 -10.92
C ILE A 107 -1.19 16.37 -11.76
N GLY A 108 -1.47 16.67 -13.03
CA GLY A 108 -0.67 17.56 -13.86
C GLY A 108 0.48 16.90 -14.62
N VAL A 109 0.38 15.62 -14.98
CA VAL A 109 1.33 14.97 -15.90
C VAL A 109 1.15 15.52 -17.33
N PRO A 110 2.22 15.78 -18.09
CA PRO A 110 2.14 16.20 -19.49
C PRO A 110 1.39 15.21 -20.39
N ARG A 111 0.63 15.73 -21.37
CA ARG A 111 -0.32 14.95 -22.20
C ARG A 111 0.29 13.73 -22.91
N GLY A 112 1.54 13.84 -23.37
CA GLY A 112 2.24 12.74 -24.06
C GLY A 112 2.68 11.59 -23.14
N GLU A 113 2.58 11.76 -21.83
CA GLU A 113 3.16 10.85 -20.83
C GLU A 113 2.12 10.26 -19.88
N LEU A 114 0.85 10.69 -20.01
CA LEU A 114 -0.27 10.33 -19.14
C LEU A 114 -0.41 8.81 -18.96
N LEU A 115 -0.44 8.07 -20.07
CA LEU A 115 -0.62 6.62 -20.03
C LEU A 115 0.61 5.90 -19.46
N ARG A 116 1.82 6.40 -19.75
CA ARG A 116 3.06 5.82 -19.23
C ARG A 116 3.11 5.93 -17.71
N VAL A 117 2.80 7.11 -17.17
CA VAL A 117 2.72 7.32 -15.72
C VAL A 117 1.54 6.56 -15.09
N ALA A 118 0.40 6.47 -15.77
CA ALA A 118 -0.77 5.76 -15.25
C ALA A 118 -0.50 4.26 -15.10
N ARG A 119 0.23 3.67 -16.05
CA ARG A 119 0.70 2.27 -15.94
C ARG A 119 1.66 2.08 -14.77
N LEU A 120 2.58 3.01 -14.51
CA LEU A 120 3.45 2.92 -13.32
C LEU A 120 2.63 2.87 -12.02
N PHE A 121 1.57 3.67 -11.93
CA PHE A 121 0.66 3.66 -10.78
C PHE A 121 -0.16 2.36 -10.68
N ALA A 122 -0.55 1.77 -11.81
CA ALA A 122 -1.19 0.46 -11.85
C ALA A 122 -0.24 -0.64 -11.38
N THR A 123 0.98 -0.67 -11.90
CA THR A 123 2.02 -1.63 -11.51
C THR A 123 2.35 -1.50 -10.04
N LYS A 124 2.41 -0.28 -9.51
CA LYS A 124 2.55 -0.05 -8.07
C LYS A 124 1.41 -0.71 -7.29
N LEU A 125 0.16 -0.45 -7.67
CA LEU A 125 -1.02 -0.94 -6.95
C LEU A 125 -1.11 -2.47 -6.96
N VAL A 126 -0.92 -3.08 -8.14
CA VAL A 126 -1.14 -4.51 -8.37
C VAL A 126 0.07 -5.33 -7.92
N ALA A 127 1.27 -4.94 -8.34
CA ALA A 127 2.51 -5.64 -8.00
C ALA A 127 3.15 -5.05 -6.74
N ASN A 128 3.96 -4.00 -6.89
CA ASN A 128 4.57 -3.23 -5.81
C ASN A 128 5.35 -2.02 -6.38
N GLU A 129 5.75 -1.13 -5.48
CA GLU A 129 6.55 0.07 -5.79
C GLU A 129 7.94 -0.25 -6.34
N PHE A 130 8.60 -1.33 -5.92
CA PHE A 130 9.94 -1.68 -6.42
C PHE A 130 9.91 -2.01 -7.91
N VAL A 131 8.96 -2.84 -8.34
CA VAL A 131 8.75 -3.18 -9.75
C VAL A 131 8.36 -1.93 -10.55
N ALA A 132 7.53 -1.06 -9.97
CA ALA A 132 7.16 0.19 -10.60
C ALA A 132 8.36 1.16 -10.75
N TYR A 133 9.24 1.26 -9.75
CA TYR A 133 10.47 2.06 -9.84
C TYR A 133 11.46 1.50 -10.85
N GLN A 134 11.60 0.17 -10.93
CA GLN A 134 12.39 -0.48 -11.96
C GLN A 134 11.84 -0.14 -13.35
N THR A 135 10.52 -0.24 -13.52
CA THR A 135 9.85 0.11 -14.79
C THR A 135 10.03 1.59 -15.13
N LEU A 136 9.94 2.49 -14.15
CA LEU A 136 10.20 3.92 -14.34
C LEU A 136 11.63 4.15 -14.83
N ARG A 137 12.63 3.52 -14.19
CA ARG A 137 14.04 3.63 -14.59
C ARG A 137 14.25 3.14 -16.01
N ASP A 138 13.74 1.95 -16.32
CA ASP A 138 13.97 1.30 -17.62
C ASP A 138 13.26 2.08 -18.75
N GLN A 139 12.02 2.54 -18.51
CA GLN A 139 11.31 3.42 -19.45
C GLN A 139 11.97 4.79 -19.63
N HIS A 140 12.52 5.37 -18.56
CA HIS A 140 13.23 6.65 -18.63
C HIS A 140 14.53 6.53 -19.43
N ALA A 141 15.25 5.41 -19.30
CA ALA A 141 16.45 5.14 -20.09
C ALA A 141 16.14 4.98 -21.59
N ALA A 142 15.03 4.30 -21.93
CA ALA A 142 14.66 4.05 -23.32
C ALA A 142 14.00 5.25 -24.01
N ASN A 143 13.12 5.96 -23.31
CA ASN A 143 12.43 7.16 -23.80
C ASN A 143 12.23 8.12 -22.63
N PRO A 144 13.13 9.10 -22.43
CA PRO A 144 13.13 9.96 -21.25
C PRO A 144 11.78 10.60 -20.97
N PHE A 145 11.40 10.56 -19.70
CA PHE A 145 10.27 11.36 -19.21
C PHE A 145 10.70 12.82 -19.09
N SER A 146 9.76 13.75 -19.28
CA SER A 146 9.98 15.14 -18.92
C SER A 146 10.33 15.26 -17.43
N PRO A 147 11.12 16.28 -17.02
CA PRO A 147 11.46 16.48 -15.61
C PRO A 147 10.24 16.51 -14.68
N ARG A 148 9.16 17.13 -15.17
CA ARG A 148 7.86 17.20 -14.49
C ARG A 148 7.22 15.82 -14.32
N ALA A 149 7.07 15.05 -15.41
CA ALA A 149 6.48 13.71 -15.34
C ALA A 149 7.30 12.76 -14.48
N TYR A 150 8.62 12.79 -14.60
CA TYR A 150 9.52 11.97 -13.80
C TYR A 150 9.38 12.29 -12.30
N THR A 151 9.28 13.57 -11.95
CA THR A 151 9.07 14.01 -10.55
C THR A 151 7.72 13.55 -10.03
N ILE A 152 6.63 13.81 -10.77
CA ILE A 152 5.27 13.38 -10.37
C ILE A 152 5.22 11.86 -10.21
N ALA A 153 5.76 11.10 -11.16
CA ALA A 153 5.82 9.64 -11.09
C ALA A 153 6.60 9.19 -9.85
N SER A 154 7.79 9.75 -9.62
CA SER A 154 8.66 9.38 -8.48
C SER A 154 7.99 9.60 -7.13
N TYR A 155 7.29 10.72 -6.94
CA TYR A 155 6.52 11.00 -5.72
C TYR A 155 5.27 10.12 -5.62
N GLY A 156 4.57 9.89 -6.74
CA GLY A 156 3.39 9.02 -6.77
C GLY A 156 3.72 7.56 -6.48
N LEU A 157 4.93 7.11 -6.82
CA LEU A 157 5.43 5.77 -6.51
C LEU A 157 5.88 5.59 -5.06
N CYS A 158 6.14 6.69 -4.33
CA CYS A 158 6.73 6.66 -2.99
C CYS A 158 5.73 6.24 -1.90
N GLY A 159 5.38 4.95 -1.84
CA GLY A 159 4.67 4.36 -0.72
C GLY A 159 4.17 2.93 -0.96
N PHE A 160 4.01 2.18 0.12
CA PHE A 160 3.62 0.77 0.15
C PHE A 160 2.10 0.55 0.00
N ALA A 161 1.40 1.39 -0.78
CA ALA A 161 -0.02 1.23 -1.02
C ALA A 161 -0.25 0.29 -2.20
N ASN A 162 -0.22 -1.02 -1.94
CA ASN A 162 -0.38 -2.07 -2.94
C ASN A 162 -1.02 -3.33 -2.35
N LEU A 163 -1.48 -4.24 -3.22
CA LEU A 163 -2.21 -5.46 -2.82
C LEU A 163 -1.34 -6.39 -1.95
N GLY A 164 -0.04 -6.52 -2.25
CA GLY A 164 0.87 -7.29 -1.39
C GLY A 164 0.95 -6.71 0.03
N SER A 165 1.08 -5.39 0.15
CA SER A 165 1.19 -4.66 1.41
C SER A 165 -0.09 -4.71 2.23
N LEU A 166 -1.25 -4.86 1.59
CA LEU A 166 -2.51 -5.18 2.28
C LEU A 166 -2.37 -6.50 3.05
N GLY A 167 -1.80 -7.54 2.44
CA GLY A 167 -1.50 -8.81 3.11
C GLY A 167 -0.51 -8.65 4.27
N ILE A 168 0.56 -7.86 4.06
CA ILE A 168 1.55 -7.55 5.11
C ILE A 168 0.87 -6.89 6.31
N GLN A 169 0.06 -5.85 6.09
CA GLN A 169 -0.56 -5.09 7.18
C GLN A 169 -1.62 -5.89 7.92
N ILE A 170 -2.43 -6.70 7.22
CA ILE A 170 -3.38 -7.59 7.87
C ILE A 170 -2.63 -8.60 8.75
N GLY A 171 -1.57 -9.22 8.24
CA GLY A 171 -0.76 -10.18 9.00
C GLY A 171 -0.09 -9.54 10.22
N ALA A 172 0.63 -8.45 10.02
CA ALA A 172 1.37 -7.78 11.09
C ALA A 172 0.44 -7.24 12.19
N LEU A 173 -0.61 -6.51 11.83
CA LEU A 173 -1.52 -5.92 12.81
C LEU A 173 -2.39 -6.97 13.50
N SER A 174 -2.78 -8.05 12.81
CA SER A 174 -3.54 -9.14 13.44
C SER A 174 -2.66 -9.97 14.39
N ALA A 175 -1.36 -10.11 14.12
CA ALA A 175 -0.41 -10.71 15.05
C ALA A 175 -0.24 -9.86 16.32
N LEU A 176 -0.19 -8.53 16.16
CA LEU A 176 -0.03 -7.57 17.26
C LEU A 176 -1.31 -7.38 18.10
N ALA A 177 -2.47 -7.42 17.46
CA ALA A 177 -3.76 -7.25 18.11
C ALA A 177 -4.78 -8.32 17.62
N PRO A 178 -4.66 -9.59 18.04
CA PRO A 178 -5.50 -10.68 17.56
C PRO A 178 -7.01 -10.44 17.76
N SER A 179 -7.38 -9.79 18.86
CA SER A 179 -8.78 -9.42 19.16
C SER A 179 -9.37 -8.41 18.18
N ARG A 180 -8.53 -7.67 17.44
CA ARG A 180 -8.93 -6.65 16.46
C ARG A 180 -8.82 -7.13 15.01
N GLY A 181 -8.43 -8.39 14.76
CA GLY A 181 -8.21 -8.92 13.40
C GLY A 181 -9.39 -8.71 12.44
N LYS A 182 -10.63 -8.88 12.91
CA LYS A 182 -11.84 -8.63 12.10
C LYS A 182 -11.96 -7.18 11.65
N VAL A 183 -11.66 -6.23 12.54
CA VAL A 183 -11.72 -4.79 12.22
C VAL A 183 -10.61 -4.45 11.23
N ILE A 184 -9.39 -4.93 11.49
CA ILE A 184 -8.21 -4.73 10.63
C ILE A 184 -8.50 -5.20 9.20
N ALA A 185 -8.97 -6.44 9.03
CA ALA A 185 -9.28 -6.99 7.72
C ALA A 185 -10.38 -6.20 6.99
N ARG A 186 -11.39 -5.71 7.71
CA ARG A 186 -12.49 -4.92 7.13
C ARG A 186 -12.03 -3.56 6.62
N ILE A 187 -11.11 -2.90 7.32
CA ILE A 187 -10.65 -1.54 6.96
C ILE A 187 -9.46 -1.56 5.99
N ALA A 188 -8.70 -2.66 5.91
CA ALA A 188 -7.45 -2.72 5.16
C ALA A 188 -7.57 -2.31 3.67
N PRO A 189 -8.60 -2.72 2.90
CA PRO A 189 -8.77 -2.21 1.53
C PRO A 189 -8.97 -0.69 1.47
N SER A 190 -9.78 -0.15 2.38
CA SER A 190 -10.00 1.29 2.48
C SER A 190 -8.73 2.03 2.89
N ALA A 191 -7.93 1.47 3.80
CA ALA A 191 -6.66 2.04 4.24
C ALA A 191 -5.63 2.06 3.11
N MET A 192 -5.56 1.00 2.29
CA MET A 192 -4.70 0.94 1.10
C MET A 192 -5.05 2.06 0.12
N ILE A 193 -6.34 2.26 -0.18
CA ILE A 193 -6.80 3.34 -1.06
C ILE A 193 -6.41 4.71 -0.47
N CYS A 194 -6.61 4.93 0.83
CA CYS A 194 -6.21 6.17 1.49
C CYS A 194 -4.69 6.41 1.40
N GLY A 195 -3.89 5.37 1.59
CA GLY A 195 -2.43 5.44 1.43
C GLY A 195 -2.04 5.77 -0.01
N PHE A 196 -2.71 5.19 -1.00
CA PHE A 196 -2.48 5.47 -2.41
C PHE A 196 -2.82 6.92 -2.75
N LEU A 197 -3.99 7.41 -2.33
CA LEU A 197 -4.40 8.81 -2.49
C LEU A 197 -3.42 9.76 -1.79
N SER A 198 -2.86 9.38 -0.64
CA SER A 198 -1.84 10.18 0.05
C SER A 198 -0.60 10.38 -0.82
N THR A 199 -0.13 9.32 -1.49
CA THR A 199 1.01 9.42 -2.41
C THR A 199 0.68 10.25 -3.66
N LEU A 200 -0.55 10.13 -4.19
CA LEU A 200 -1.01 10.94 -5.32
C LEU A 200 -1.15 12.43 -4.95
N GLN A 201 -1.63 12.74 -3.75
CA GLN A 201 -1.69 14.11 -3.25
C GLN A 201 -0.27 14.70 -3.17
N THR A 202 0.70 13.96 -2.64
CA THR A 202 2.09 14.43 -2.60
C THR A 202 2.70 14.61 -3.99
N ALA A 203 2.35 13.75 -4.94
CA ALA A 203 2.76 13.86 -6.34
C ALA A 203 2.18 15.10 -7.02
N GLY A 204 0.90 15.39 -6.79
CA GLY A 204 0.24 16.60 -7.30
C GLY A 204 0.87 17.88 -6.73
N ILE A 205 1.22 17.89 -5.44
CA ILE A 205 1.92 19.02 -4.83
C ILE A 205 3.32 19.17 -5.43
N ALA A 206 4.07 18.09 -5.61
CA ALA A 206 5.37 18.14 -6.26
C ALA A 206 5.26 18.66 -7.71
N GLY A 207 4.24 18.22 -8.45
CA GLY A 207 3.92 18.73 -9.78
C GLY A 207 3.49 20.19 -9.78
N MET A 208 2.92 20.74 -8.71
CA MET A 208 2.60 22.17 -8.64
C MET A 208 3.88 23.03 -8.49
N LEU A 209 4.93 22.48 -7.88
CA LEU A 209 6.15 23.21 -7.53
C LEU A 209 7.26 23.12 -8.59
N VAL A 210 7.06 22.35 -9.66
CA VAL A 210 8.04 22.08 -10.74
C VAL A 210 7.39 22.24 -12.10
#